data_AF-A0A2M8H1S3-F1
#
_entry.id   AF-A0A2M8H1S3-F1
#
_cell.length_a   1.000
_cell.length_b   1.000
_cell.length_c   1.000
_cell.angle_alpha   90.00
_cell.angle_beta   90.00
_cell.angle_gamma   90.00
#
_symmetry.space_group_name_H-M   'P 1'
#
loop_
_entity.id
_entity.type
_entity.pdbx_description
1 polymer ?
#
loop_
_entity_poly.entity_id
_entity_poly.type
_entity_poly.pdbx_seq_one_letter_code
_entity_poly.pdbx_strand_id
1 'polypeptide(L)'
;MLLMDLPVWADDLSFQPEFVHPRSDQQDIIANTLGDDFLNAVGVFPAELLVSEVDLNRDRKMDLIAVQKAFCSNHACTFHFLMNKTSGYWIRLATIESWAIPFVVPNLEQDMPDIIRFDHLTDDCCSCSEPQPIRLIWQSASGTESSGKYAETGALSEEDMLVFKPDWQW
;
A
#
# COMPACT_ATOMS: atom_id res chain seq x y z
N MET A 1 -28.70 5.64 14.11
CA MET A 1 -27.50 4.87 14.47
C MET A 1 -27.14 4.07 13.24
N LEU A 2 -26.33 4.65 12.36
CA LEU A 2 -25.87 4.02 11.13
C LEU A 2 -24.68 3.14 11.50
N LEU A 3 -24.86 1.82 11.39
CA LEU A 3 -23.76 0.89 11.29
C LEU A 3 -23.07 1.22 9.97
N MET A 4 -21.96 1.94 10.03
CA MET A 4 -21.01 1.91 8.92
C MET A 4 -20.43 0.51 8.95
N ASP A 5 -20.78 -0.28 7.93
CA ASP A 5 -20.13 -1.55 7.65
C ASP A 5 -18.65 -1.24 7.43
N LEU A 6 -17.86 -1.42 8.47
CA LEU A 6 -16.42 -1.53 8.33
C LEU A 6 -16.19 -2.68 7.35
N PRO A 7 -15.16 -2.63 6.48
CA PRO A 7 -14.62 -3.84 5.91
C PRO A 7 -14.02 -4.64 7.06
N VAL A 8 -14.89 -5.31 7.82
CA VAL A 8 -14.57 -6.53 8.53
C VAL A 8 -13.96 -7.38 7.45
N TRP A 9 -12.73 -7.82 7.69
CA TRP A 9 -12.07 -8.84 6.91
C TRP A 9 -13.05 -10.02 6.83
N ALA A 10 -13.93 -10.00 5.83
CA ALA A 10 -14.69 -11.16 5.43
C ALA A 10 -13.63 -12.19 5.07
N ASP A 11 -13.94 -13.47 5.24
CA ASP A 11 -13.05 -14.59 4.95
C ASP A 11 -12.57 -14.66 3.47
N ASP A 12 -12.70 -13.56 2.70
CA ASP A 12 -12.23 -13.32 1.35
C ASP A 12 -10.76 -12.86 1.32
N LEU A 13 -9.92 -13.84 0.98
CA LEU A 13 -8.85 -13.79 0.00
C LEU A 13 -8.54 -12.41 -0.62
N SER A 14 -7.61 -11.67 -0.01
CA SER A 14 -6.97 -10.45 -0.54
C SER A 14 -7.87 -9.27 -0.89
N PHE A 15 -7.46 -8.07 -0.49
CA PHE A 15 -8.15 -6.83 -0.85
C PHE A 15 -7.24 -5.94 -1.68
N GLN A 16 -7.75 -5.45 -2.82
CA GLN A 16 -7.12 -4.37 -3.56
C GLN A 16 -7.66 -3.04 -3.05
N PRO A 17 -6.80 -2.14 -2.52
CA PRO A 17 -7.23 -0.85 -2.00
C PRO A 17 -7.94 0.00 -3.06
N GLU A 18 -9.13 0.47 -2.74
CA GLU A 18 -9.84 1.46 -3.56
C GLU A 18 -9.29 2.85 -3.25
N PHE A 19 -8.76 3.51 -4.28
CA PHE A 19 -8.16 4.83 -4.15
C PHE A 19 -9.15 5.93 -4.53
N VAL A 20 -9.32 6.88 -3.61
CA VAL A 20 -10.23 8.03 -3.77
C VAL A 20 -9.51 9.33 -3.44
N HIS A 21 -10.10 10.47 -3.78
CA HIS A 21 -9.57 11.76 -3.34
C HIS A 21 -9.62 11.87 -1.81
N PRO A 22 -8.56 12.38 -1.17
CA PRO A 22 -8.52 12.50 0.28
C PRO A 22 -9.47 13.58 0.79
N ARG A 23 -10.12 13.28 1.92
CA ARG A 23 -10.81 14.27 2.75
C ARG A 23 -9.79 15.24 3.36
N SER A 24 -10.26 16.38 3.86
CA SER A 24 -9.39 17.41 4.45
C SER A 24 -8.58 16.90 5.65
N ASP A 25 -9.18 16.08 6.51
CA ASP A 25 -8.50 15.47 7.66
C ASP A 25 -7.34 14.55 7.23
N GLN A 26 -7.53 13.80 6.13
CA GLN A 26 -6.50 12.93 5.57
C GLN A 26 -5.37 13.74 4.91
N GLN A 27 -5.68 14.87 4.26
CA GLN A 27 -4.67 15.77 3.71
C GLN A 27 -3.76 16.33 4.82
N ASP A 28 -4.35 16.74 5.96
CA ASP A 28 -3.58 17.21 7.12
C ASP A 28 -2.68 16.10 7.69
N ILE A 29 -3.17 14.87 7.78
CA ILE A 29 -2.37 13.71 8.20
C ILE A 29 -1.18 13.49 7.26
N ILE A 30 -1.44 13.55 5.94
CA ILE A 30 -0.41 13.35 4.91
C ILE A 30 0.62 14.48 4.94
N ALA A 31 0.22 15.74 5.01
CA ALA A 31 1.14 16.87 5.17
C ALA A 31 2.04 16.69 6.41
N ASN A 32 1.44 16.35 7.55
CA ASN A 32 2.19 16.20 8.80
C ASN A 32 3.15 14.98 8.79
N THR A 33 2.86 13.95 7.97
CA THR A 33 3.64 12.70 7.96
C THR A 33 4.65 12.63 6.82
N LEU A 34 4.27 13.12 5.63
CA LEU A 34 5.06 13.06 4.39
C LEU A 34 5.59 14.43 3.94
N GLY A 35 5.06 15.53 4.48
CA GLY A 35 5.43 16.91 4.12
C GLY A 35 4.49 17.54 3.08
N ASP A 36 4.40 18.87 3.10
CA ASP A 36 3.57 19.66 2.18
C ASP A 36 3.98 19.51 0.71
N ASP A 37 5.26 19.23 0.45
CA ASP A 37 5.78 18.97 -0.89
C ASP A 37 5.13 17.74 -1.54
N PHE A 38 4.68 16.79 -0.72
CA PHE A 38 3.96 15.62 -1.22
C PHE A 38 2.54 15.97 -1.68
N LEU A 39 1.86 16.88 -0.98
CA LEU A 39 0.52 17.37 -1.38
C LEU A 39 0.58 18.20 -2.67
N ASN A 40 1.60 19.05 -2.77
CA ASN A 40 1.77 20.03 -3.85
C ASN A 40 2.75 19.57 -4.92
N ALA A 41 2.90 18.25 -5.07
CA ALA A 41 3.87 17.66 -5.97
C ALA A 41 3.71 18.14 -7.41
N VAL A 42 4.85 18.34 -8.07
CA VAL A 42 4.92 18.68 -9.49
C VAL A 42 5.73 17.61 -10.19
N GLY A 43 5.21 17.07 -11.28
CA GLY A 43 5.89 16.02 -12.03
C GLY A 43 5.32 15.79 -13.42
N VAL A 44 5.65 14.63 -13.98
CA VAL A 44 5.37 14.31 -15.40
C VAL A 44 3.88 14.02 -15.62
N PHE A 45 3.24 13.38 -14.66
CA PHE A 45 1.79 13.14 -14.67
C PHE A 45 1.04 14.26 -13.94
N PRO A 46 -0.25 14.47 -14.25
CA PRO A 46 -1.09 15.39 -13.49
C PRO A 46 -1.02 15.09 -12.00
N ALA A 47 -0.80 16.13 -11.20
CA ALA A 47 -0.81 16.04 -9.75
C ALA A 47 -2.21 15.66 -9.27
N GLU A 48 -2.29 14.49 -8.67
CA GLU A 48 -3.53 13.92 -8.16
C GLU A 48 -3.15 13.04 -6.97
N LEU A 49 -3.47 13.55 -5.79
CA LEU A 49 -3.32 12.81 -4.54
C LEU A 49 -4.53 11.90 -4.37
N LEU A 50 -4.25 10.61 -4.16
CA LEU A 50 -5.24 9.60 -3.89
C LEU A 50 -4.88 8.85 -2.61
N VAL A 51 -5.89 8.40 -1.89
CA VAL A 51 -5.75 7.65 -0.64
C VAL A 51 -6.69 6.46 -0.60
N SER A 52 -6.30 5.44 0.15
CA SER A 52 -7.15 4.33 0.56
C SER A 52 -7.06 4.15 2.08
N GLU A 53 -8.17 3.83 2.72
CA GLU A 53 -8.23 3.51 4.15
C GLU A 53 -8.12 1.99 4.36
N VAL A 54 -7.29 1.58 5.32
CA VAL A 54 -7.02 0.17 5.60
C VAL A 54 -6.64 0.02 7.07
N ASP A 55 -6.93 -1.10 7.72
CA ASP A 55 -6.46 -1.37 9.09
C ASP A 55 -5.22 -2.29 9.02
N LEU A 56 -4.01 -1.72 9.04
CA LEU A 56 -2.76 -2.45 8.81
C LEU A 56 -2.31 -3.23 10.06
N ASN A 57 -2.61 -2.75 11.26
CA ASN A 57 -2.16 -3.38 12.51
C ASN A 57 -3.29 -4.04 13.31
N ARG A 58 -4.51 -4.12 12.73
CA ARG A 58 -5.70 -4.73 13.34
C ARG A 58 -6.12 -4.08 14.65
N ASP A 59 -5.78 -2.80 14.86
CA ASP A 59 -6.17 -2.07 16.06
C ASP A 59 -7.56 -1.42 15.94
N ARG A 60 -8.25 -1.67 14.81
CA ARG A 60 -9.56 -1.13 14.42
C ARG A 60 -9.56 0.38 14.18
N LYS A 61 -8.38 1.00 14.06
CA LYS A 61 -8.24 2.35 13.55
C LYS A 61 -7.80 2.27 12.10
N MET A 62 -8.32 3.20 11.30
CA MET A 62 -7.94 3.28 9.91
C MET A 62 -6.56 3.91 9.79
N ASP A 63 -5.71 3.22 9.04
CA ASP A 63 -4.46 3.65 8.46
C ASP A 63 -4.69 4.13 7.03
N LEU A 64 -3.66 4.69 6.40
CA LEU A 64 -3.74 5.23 5.04
C LEU A 64 -2.70 4.62 4.12
N ILE A 65 -3.10 4.34 2.89
CA ILE A 65 -2.19 4.17 1.76
C ILE A 65 -2.34 5.41 0.89
N ALA A 66 -1.27 6.17 0.69
CA ALA A 66 -1.28 7.39 -0.10
C ALA A 66 -0.41 7.22 -1.35
N VAL A 67 -0.89 7.75 -2.49
CA VAL A 67 -0.14 7.84 -3.74
C VAL A 67 -0.32 9.23 -4.33
N GLN A 68 0.78 9.81 -4.81
CA GLN A 68 0.77 11.08 -5.52
C GLN A 68 1.15 10.83 -6.97
N LYS A 69 0.19 10.98 -7.88
CA LYS A 69 0.40 10.66 -9.29
C LYS A 69 1.51 11.47 -9.96
N ALA A 70 1.75 12.70 -9.50
CA ALA A 70 2.87 13.50 -10.00
C ALA A 70 4.24 12.83 -9.81
N PHE A 71 4.41 11.97 -8.80
CA PHE A 71 5.65 11.25 -8.55
C PHE A 71 5.74 9.88 -9.24
N CYS A 72 4.69 9.49 -9.96
CA CYS A 72 4.76 8.28 -10.77
C CYS A 72 5.72 8.47 -11.95
N SER A 73 6.33 7.38 -12.35
CA SER A 73 7.04 7.25 -13.62
C SER A 73 6.17 6.48 -14.62
N ASN A 74 6.65 6.35 -15.85
CA ASN A 74 6.06 5.45 -16.84
C ASN A 74 6.27 3.96 -16.50
N HIS A 75 6.89 3.67 -15.37
CA HIS A 75 7.16 2.31 -14.90
C HIS A 75 6.42 2.02 -13.60
N ALA A 76 6.36 2.94 -12.65
CA ALA A 76 5.75 2.64 -11.36
C ALA A 76 5.28 3.89 -10.63
N CYS A 77 4.44 3.67 -9.63
CA CYS A 77 4.11 4.67 -8.63
C CYS A 77 4.67 4.26 -7.27
N THR A 78 4.98 5.28 -6.47
CA THR A 78 5.36 5.11 -5.07
C THR A 78 4.13 5.20 -4.18
N PHE A 79 3.82 4.11 -3.48
CA PHE A 79 2.77 4.01 -2.48
C PHE A 79 3.36 4.16 -1.08
N HIS A 80 2.83 5.09 -0.30
CA HIS A 80 3.22 5.32 1.08
C HIS A 80 2.19 4.73 2.03
N PHE A 81 2.61 3.80 2.88
CA PHE A 81 1.78 3.21 3.92
C PHE A 81 2.00 4.00 5.20
N LEU A 82 0.95 4.65 5.70
CA LEU A 82 0.96 5.51 6.88
C LEU A 82 0.12 4.85 7.96
N MET A 83 0.70 4.65 9.14
CA MET A 83 0.06 3.93 10.22
C MET A 83 -0.21 4.84 11.42
N ASN A 84 -1.42 4.76 11.96
CA ASN A 84 -1.87 5.45 13.16
C ASN A 84 -1.46 4.64 14.39
N LYS A 85 -0.54 5.17 15.20
CA LYS A 85 -0.16 4.51 16.45
C LYS A 85 -1.27 4.62 17.48
N THR A 86 -1.29 3.70 18.45
CA THR A 86 -2.21 3.77 19.60
C THR A 86 -2.16 5.12 20.33
N SER A 87 -0.99 5.76 20.35
CA SER A 87 -0.75 7.09 20.93
C SER A 87 -1.37 8.27 20.13
N GLY A 88 -1.93 8.01 18.94
CA GLY A 88 -2.55 9.00 18.06
C GLY A 88 -1.58 9.69 17.09
N TYR A 89 -0.30 9.32 17.12
CA TYR A 89 0.70 9.83 16.17
C TYR A 89 0.74 8.96 14.92
N TRP A 90 0.88 9.60 13.76
CA TRP A 90 1.04 8.94 12.48
C TRP A 90 2.51 8.74 12.16
N ILE A 91 2.83 7.58 11.57
CA ILE A 91 4.17 7.29 11.07
C ILE A 91 4.10 6.81 9.62
N ARG A 92 5.16 7.05 8.85
CA ARG A 92 5.36 6.34 7.59
C ARG A 92 5.90 4.95 7.89
N LEU A 93 5.05 3.93 7.72
CA LEU A 93 5.37 2.53 7.96
C LEU A 93 6.26 1.97 6.85
N ALA A 94 5.86 2.16 5.59
CA ALA A 94 6.55 1.63 4.43
C ALA A 94 6.43 2.55 3.22
N THR A 95 7.32 2.36 2.26
CA THR A 95 7.29 3.01 0.94
C THR A 95 7.55 1.93 -0.07
N ILE A 96 6.59 1.71 -0.97
CA ILE A 96 6.60 0.59 -1.91
C ILE A 96 6.40 1.17 -3.30
N GLU A 97 7.36 0.92 -4.17
CA GLU A 97 7.22 1.19 -5.60
C GLU A 97 6.54 -0.01 -6.26
N SER A 98 5.53 0.25 -7.10
CA SER A 98 4.75 -0.81 -7.74
C SER A 98 4.19 -0.34 -9.09
N TRP A 99 4.20 -1.24 -10.07
CA TRP A 99 3.65 -1.01 -11.42
C TRP A 99 2.13 -0.87 -11.44
N ALA A 100 1.45 -1.43 -10.44
CA ALA A 100 0.01 -1.36 -10.28
C ALA A 100 -0.34 -1.14 -8.81
N ILE A 101 -1.62 -0.88 -8.52
CA ILE A 101 -2.11 -0.78 -7.14
C ILE A 101 -1.78 -2.08 -6.40
N PRO A 102 -1.04 -2.02 -5.28
CA PRO A 102 -0.67 -3.22 -4.52
C PRO A 102 -1.88 -3.82 -3.82
N PHE A 103 -1.89 -5.13 -3.61
CA PHE A 103 -2.89 -5.80 -2.76
C PHE A 103 -2.41 -5.81 -1.31
N VAL A 104 -3.37 -5.73 -0.39
CA VAL A 104 -3.15 -5.95 1.05
C VAL A 104 -3.81 -7.27 1.42
N VAL A 105 -3.00 -8.22 1.92
CA VAL A 105 -3.43 -9.60 2.15
C VAL A 105 -3.39 -9.93 3.65
N PRO A 106 -4.50 -10.44 4.22
CA PRO A 106 -4.53 -10.82 5.62
C PRO A 106 -3.49 -11.90 5.91
N ASN A 107 -2.62 -11.65 6.88
CA ASN A 107 -1.74 -12.68 7.42
C ASN A 107 -2.13 -12.99 8.87
N LEU A 108 -2.86 -14.09 9.11
CA LEU A 108 -3.35 -14.44 10.45
C LEU A 108 -2.23 -14.87 11.40
N GLU A 109 -1.04 -15.17 10.87
CA GLU A 109 0.13 -15.58 11.65
C GLU A 109 1.05 -14.40 12.01
N GLN A 110 0.74 -13.20 11.49
CA GLN A 110 1.50 -11.97 11.73
C GLN A 110 0.61 -10.83 12.22
N ASP A 111 1.22 -9.86 12.89
CA ASP A 111 0.54 -8.65 13.36
C ASP A 111 0.20 -7.69 12.20
N MET A 112 0.91 -7.81 11.09
CA MET A 112 0.78 -6.95 9.90
C MET A 112 0.37 -7.78 8.69
N PRO A 113 -0.38 -7.23 7.72
CA PRO A 113 -0.72 -7.91 6.48
C PRO A 113 0.51 -8.08 5.59
N ASP A 114 0.44 -9.07 4.71
CA ASP A 114 1.34 -9.15 3.56
C ASP A 114 0.93 -8.09 2.53
N ILE A 115 1.90 -7.62 1.75
CA ILE A 115 1.64 -6.71 0.63
C ILE A 115 2.07 -7.38 -0.66
N ILE A 116 1.20 -7.40 -1.66
CA ILE A 116 1.56 -7.86 -3.00
C ILE A 116 1.79 -6.63 -3.86
N ARG A 117 3.05 -6.42 -4.27
CA ARG A 117 3.39 -5.39 -5.28
C ARG A 117 3.53 -6.03 -6.66
N PHE A 118 3.51 -5.20 -7.70
CA PHE A 118 3.72 -5.65 -9.07
C PHE A 118 5.03 -5.09 -9.60
N ASP A 119 5.87 -5.96 -10.14
CA ASP A 119 7.21 -5.60 -10.56
C ASP A 119 7.66 -6.39 -11.79
N HIS A 120 8.63 -5.87 -12.53
CA HIS A 120 9.24 -6.60 -13.65
C HIS A 120 10.50 -7.31 -13.15
N LEU A 121 10.41 -8.63 -12.98
CA LEU A 121 11.50 -9.44 -12.43
C LEU A 121 12.71 -9.62 -13.38
N THR A 122 12.66 -9.12 -14.62
CA THR A 122 13.75 -9.22 -15.59
C THR A 122 14.22 -7.83 -16.01
N ASP A 123 15.44 -7.47 -15.59
CA ASP A 123 16.03 -6.12 -15.57
C ASP A 123 16.38 -5.50 -16.94
N ASP A 124 16.28 -6.22 -18.06
CA ASP A 124 17.05 -5.83 -19.26
C ASP A 124 16.27 -5.20 -20.43
N CYS A 125 14.96 -5.04 -20.33
CA CYS A 125 14.21 -4.35 -21.37
C CYS A 125 13.10 -3.54 -20.73
N CYS A 126 13.03 -2.25 -21.04
CA CYS A 126 11.80 -1.48 -20.95
C CYS A 126 10.60 -2.36 -21.37
N SER A 127 9.78 -2.80 -20.42
CA SER A 127 8.40 -3.28 -20.64
C SER A 127 8.16 -4.56 -21.49
N CYS A 128 9.07 -5.55 -21.54
CA CYS A 128 8.81 -6.77 -22.36
C CYS A 128 8.10 -7.94 -21.64
N SER A 129 8.16 -8.03 -20.31
CA SER A 129 7.42 -9.04 -19.54
C SER A 129 6.20 -8.42 -18.88
N GLU A 130 5.14 -9.18 -18.63
CA GLU A 130 4.04 -8.68 -17.79
C GLU A 130 4.55 -8.48 -16.35
N PRO A 131 4.14 -7.41 -15.63
CA PRO A 131 4.43 -7.26 -14.21
C PRO A 131 4.01 -8.51 -13.45
N GLN A 132 4.92 -9.05 -12.65
CA GLN A 132 4.67 -10.22 -11.81
C GLN A 132 4.37 -9.78 -10.38
N PRO A 133 3.44 -10.46 -9.69
CA PRO A 133 3.16 -10.17 -8.30
C PRO A 133 4.30 -10.69 -7.40
N ILE A 134 4.80 -9.82 -6.53
CA ILE A 134 5.82 -10.12 -5.52
C ILE A 134 5.22 -9.93 -4.14
N ARG A 135 5.36 -10.93 -3.27
CA ARG A 135 4.92 -10.85 -1.88
C ARG A 135 5.98 -10.21 -1.00
N LEU A 136 5.54 -9.25 -0.22
CA LEU A 136 6.27 -8.61 0.86
C LEU A 136 5.66 -9.06 2.18
N ILE A 137 6.46 -9.67 3.04
CA ILE A 137 6.05 -10.08 4.39
C ILE A 137 6.62 -9.14 5.43
N TRP A 138 5.93 -9.01 6.55
CA TRP A 138 6.44 -8.22 7.66
C TRP A 138 7.51 -8.98 8.45
N GLN A 139 8.67 -8.36 8.63
CA GLN A 139 9.74 -8.86 9.49
C GLN A 139 9.83 -7.97 10.73
N SER A 140 9.32 -8.49 11.86
CA SER A 140 9.43 -7.82 13.16
C SER A 140 10.90 -7.76 13.61
N ALA A 141 11.35 -6.58 14.03
CA ALA A 141 12.71 -6.36 14.50
C ALA A 141 12.90 -6.69 15.98
N SER A 142 11.82 -6.77 16.79
CA SER A 142 11.95 -6.94 18.25
C SER A 142 10.73 -7.49 18.99
N GLY A 143 9.75 -8.09 18.32
CA GLY A 143 8.53 -8.58 18.98
C GLY A 143 7.63 -7.46 19.54
N THR A 144 7.89 -6.21 19.12
CA THR A 144 6.96 -5.09 19.32
C THR A 144 6.26 -4.82 17.99
N GLU A 145 4.93 -4.65 18.04
CA GLU A 145 3.99 -4.49 16.91
C GLU A 145 4.36 -3.37 15.92
N SER A 146 5.34 -2.53 16.26
CA SER A 146 5.62 -1.26 15.61
C SER A 146 7.05 -1.10 15.11
N SER A 147 7.93 -2.07 15.33
CA SER A 147 9.31 -2.05 14.85
C SER A 147 9.57 -3.25 13.95
N GLY A 148 9.73 -2.98 12.66
CA GLY A 148 9.94 -3.99 11.65
C GLY A 148 10.03 -3.36 10.27
N LYS A 149 10.10 -4.21 9.25
CA LYS A 149 10.12 -3.78 7.86
C LYS A 149 9.47 -4.84 6.99
N TYR A 150 8.94 -4.41 5.85
CA TYR A 150 8.58 -5.33 4.79
C TYR A 150 9.83 -5.88 4.12
N ALA A 151 9.84 -7.18 3.87
CA ALA A 151 10.89 -7.87 3.13
C ALA A 151 10.27 -8.76 2.05
N GLU A 152 10.93 -8.80 0.89
CA GLU A 152 10.50 -9.61 -0.23
C GLU A 152 10.71 -11.09 0.07
N THR A 153 9.71 -11.91 -0.24
CA THR A 153 9.85 -13.38 -0.19
C THR A 153 10.16 -13.99 -1.54
N GLY A 154 10.20 -13.17 -2.61
CA GLY A 154 10.35 -13.59 -3.99
C GLY A 154 9.00 -13.69 -4.73
N ALA A 155 9.05 -14.30 -5.91
CA ALA A 155 7.88 -14.52 -6.76
C ALA A 155 6.84 -15.42 -6.06
N LEU A 156 5.57 -15.14 -6.31
CA LEU A 156 4.46 -15.96 -5.84
C LEU A 156 4.43 -17.34 -6.53
N SER A 157 3.72 -18.30 -5.91
CA SER A 157 3.41 -19.57 -6.56
C SER A 157 2.52 -19.35 -7.79
N GLU A 158 2.52 -20.29 -8.73
CA GLU A 158 1.65 -20.19 -9.93
C GLU A 158 0.17 -20.04 -9.59
N GLU A 159 -0.30 -20.69 -8.53
CA GLU A 159 -1.68 -20.57 -8.06
C GLU A 159 -1.98 -19.17 -7.52
N ASP A 160 -1.10 -18.60 -6.70
CA ASP A 160 -1.25 -17.24 -6.16
C ASP A 160 -1.19 -16.19 -7.29
N MET A 161 -0.36 -16.40 -8.32
CA MET A 161 -0.30 -15.51 -9.49
C MET A 161 -1.61 -15.43 -10.27
N LEU A 162 -2.47 -16.46 -10.21
CA LEU A 162 -3.78 -16.42 -10.86
C LEU A 162 -4.78 -15.53 -10.11
N VAL A 163 -4.58 -15.36 -8.80
CA VAL A 163 -5.42 -14.54 -7.91
C VAL A 163 -5.05 -13.07 -8.03
N PHE A 164 -3.74 -12.77 -8.01
CA PHE A 164 -3.25 -11.40 -8.02
C PHE A 164 -3.00 -10.92 -9.45
N LYS A 165 -4.05 -10.35 -10.07
CA LYS A 165 -3.95 -9.66 -11.34
C LYS A 165 -4.18 -8.17 -11.15
N PRO A 166 -3.38 -7.30 -11.77
CA PRO A 166 -3.60 -5.88 -11.67
C PRO A 166 -4.85 -5.50 -12.48
N ASP A 167 -5.89 -5.05 -11.78
CA ASP A 167 -7.10 -4.50 -12.44
C ASP A 167 -6.82 -3.15 -13.14
N TRP A 168 -5.71 -2.48 -12.79
CA TRP A 168 -5.28 -1.21 -13.37
C TRP A 168 -3.76 -1.15 -13.56
N GLN A 169 -3.33 -0.63 -14.71
CA GLN A 169 -1.96 -0.33 -15.10
C GLN A 169 -1.89 1.14 -15.54
N TRP A 170 -0.77 1.83 -15.29
CA TRP A 170 -0.57 3.24 -15.62
C TRP A 170 -0.43 3.52 -17.12
#